data_AF-A0A6B9YGM1-F1
#
_entry.id   AF-A0A6B9YGM1-F1
#
_cell.length_a   1.000
_cell.length_b   1.000
_cell.length_c   1.000
_cell.angle_alpha   90.00
_cell.angle_beta   90.00
_cell.angle_gamma   90.00
#
_symmetry.space_group_name_H-M   'P 1'
#
loop_
_entity.id
_entity.type
_entity.pdbx_description
1 polymer ?
#
loop_
_entity_poly.entity_id
_entity_poly.type
_entity_poly.pdbx_seq_one_letter_code
_entity_poly.pdbx_strand_id
1 'polypeptide(L)'
;MQNNPIIDLPPSRTVNRLNAITLIIILGTYIYLAFVFPGLPEEVPIHFNFAGEADHWGNKAFILIFPLIFTIILLPLHFLQRTPYMHNYPVKVTDENASRLYQLGRLLLAVMNVEMALLMALITWAMVQSSKGYPLLNAGIMIAFLILPLVTTLVFIIKMIKSK
;
A
#
# COMPACT_ATOMS: atom_id res chain seq x y z
N MET A 1 11.18 -21.06 -15.50
CA MET A 1 11.25 -19.65 -15.06
C MET A 1 11.62 -18.83 -16.26
N GLN A 2 10.93 -17.72 -16.51
CA GLN A 2 11.23 -16.84 -17.65
C GLN A 2 12.50 -16.06 -17.31
N ASN A 3 13.61 -16.32 -18.02
CA ASN A 3 14.88 -15.64 -17.76
C ASN A 3 14.84 -14.26 -18.41
N ASN A 4 14.28 -13.28 -17.70
CA ASN A 4 14.30 -11.89 -18.17
C ASN A 4 15.75 -11.35 -18.16
N PRO A 5 16.14 -10.51 -19.13
CA PRO A 5 17.50 -9.97 -19.20
C PRO A 5 17.89 -9.22 -17.92
N ILE A 6 19.08 -9.50 -17.37
CA ILE A 6 19.60 -8.75 -16.23
C ILE A 6 20.37 -7.54 -16.76
N ILE A 7 19.82 -6.35 -16.54
CA ILE A 7 20.46 -5.08 -16.92
C ILE A 7 20.71 -4.24 -15.67
N ASP A 8 21.83 -3.51 -15.66
CA ASP A 8 22.09 -2.52 -14.61
C ASP A 8 21.25 -1.27 -14.89
N LEU A 9 20.23 -1.07 -14.06
CA LEU A 9 19.27 0.00 -14.20
C LEU A 9 18.92 0.57 -12.82
N PRO A 10 19.41 1.77 -12.46
CA PRO A 10 19.11 2.38 -11.18
C PRO A 10 17.62 2.78 -11.09
N PRO A 11 17.01 2.77 -9.88
CA PRO A 11 15.67 3.29 -9.68
C PRO A 11 15.55 4.75 -10.11
N SER A 12 14.40 5.12 -10.68
CA SER A 12 14.14 6.51 -11.05
C SER A 12 14.01 7.41 -9.82
N ARG A 13 14.26 8.71 -9.99
CA ARG A 13 14.05 9.72 -8.92
C ARG A 13 12.61 9.69 -8.39
N THR A 14 11.63 9.42 -9.26
CA THR A 14 10.23 9.29 -8.88
C THR A 14 10.00 8.11 -7.94
N VAL A 15 10.55 6.94 -8.26
CA VAL A 15 10.46 5.75 -7.39
C VAL A 15 11.06 6.03 -6.01
N ASN A 16 12.24 6.68 -5.96
CA ASN A 16 12.87 7.03 -4.68
C ASN A 16 12.03 8.02 -3.87
N ARG A 17 11.43 9.03 -4.50
CA ARG A 17 10.51 9.97 -3.84
C ARG A 17 9.26 9.26 -3.30
N LEU A 18 8.65 8.38 -4.09
CA LEU A 18 7.48 7.61 -3.65
C LEU A 18 7.82 6.71 -2.47
N ASN A 19 8.97 6.02 -2.49
CA ASN A 19 9.42 5.21 -1.36
C ASN A 19 9.66 6.04 -0.09
N ALA A 20 10.22 7.26 -0.23
CA ALA A 20 10.38 8.17 0.91
C ALA A 20 9.01 8.61 1.46
N ILE A 21 8.05 8.92 0.59
CA ILE A 21 6.67 9.24 0.97
C ILE A 21 6.03 8.06 1.71
N THR A 22 6.14 6.83 1.19
CA THR A 22 5.66 5.61 1.87
C THR A 22 6.24 5.52 3.29
N LEU A 23 7.56 5.69 3.44
CA LEU A 23 8.21 5.61 4.74
C LEU A 23 7.71 6.71 5.70
N ILE A 24 7.56 7.95 5.22
CA ILE A 24 7.02 9.05 6.01
C ILE A 24 5.59 8.74 6.48
N ILE A 25 4.74 8.18 5.63
CA ILE A 25 3.37 7.81 5.99
C ILE A 25 3.36 6.70 7.05
N ILE A 26 4.20 5.67 6.88
CA ILE A 26 4.32 4.57 7.84
C ILE A 26 4.77 5.12 9.21
N LEU A 27 5.88 5.85 9.24
CA LEU A 27 6.40 6.42 10.49
C LEU A 27 5.43 7.41 11.11
N GLY A 28 4.80 8.26 10.31
CA GLY A 28 3.78 9.21 10.76
C GLY A 28 2.57 8.51 11.38
N THR A 29 2.15 7.37 10.83
CA THR A 29 1.05 6.57 11.40
C THR A 29 1.42 5.98 12.77
N TYR A 30 2.63 5.42 12.91
CA TYR A 30 3.10 4.90 14.20
C TYR A 30 3.30 6.00 15.24
N ILE A 31 3.85 7.15 14.84
CA ILE A 31 4.01 8.32 15.71
C ILE A 31 2.64 8.81 16.18
N TYR A 32 1.70 8.97 15.25
CA TYR A 32 0.31 9.33 15.57
C TYR A 32 -0.30 8.36 16.59
N LEU A 33 -0.19 7.05 16.34
CA LEU A 33 -0.68 6.04 17.28
C LEU A 33 -0.03 6.16 18.65
N ALA A 34 1.30 6.30 18.73
CA ALA A 34 2.00 6.46 20.00
C ALA A 34 1.47 7.65 20.83
N PHE A 35 1.11 8.76 20.17
CA PHE A 35 0.51 9.92 20.84
C PHE A 35 -0.92 9.70 21.31
N VAL A 36 -1.77 9.03 20.52
CA VAL A 36 -3.20 8.88 20.86
C VAL A 36 -3.51 7.64 21.70
N PHE A 37 -2.65 6.61 21.66
CA PHE A 37 -2.87 5.32 22.31
C PHE A 37 -3.17 5.41 23.81
N PRO A 38 -2.50 6.25 24.62
CA PRO A 38 -2.80 6.36 26.05
C PRO A 38 -4.21 6.87 26.34
N GLY A 39 -4.81 7.65 25.43
CA GLY A 39 -6.14 8.22 25.57
C GLY A 39 -7.26 7.37 24.94
N LEU A 40 -6.93 6.19 24.41
CA LEU A 40 -7.95 5.29 23.86
C LEU A 40 -8.70 4.56 24.98
N PRO A 41 -10.02 4.32 24.79
CA PRO A 41 -10.78 3.42 25.66
C PRO A 41 -10.16 2.01 25.66
N GLU A 42 -10.43 1.20 26.68
CA GLU A 42 -9.94 -0.20 26.75
C GLU A 42 -10.41 -1.06 25.58
N GLU A 43 -11.60 -0.75 25.03
CA GLU A 43 -12.15 -1.39 23.85
C GLU A 43 -12.24 -0.43 22.66
N VAL A 44 -11.79 -0.89 21.50
CA VAL A 44 -11.83 -0.17 20.21
C VAL A 44 -12.54 -1.04 19.16
N PRO A 45 -13.12 -0.44 18.12
CA PRO A 45 -13.72 -1.21 17.04
C PRO A 45 -12.63 -1.97 16.27
N ILE A 46 -12.88 -3.27 16.03
CA ILE A 46 -11.96 -4.17 15.32
C ILE A 46 -12.55 -4.70 14.01
N HIS A 47 -13.86 -4.56 13.82
CA HIS A 47 -14.55 -4.90 12.58
C HIS A 47 -15.66 -3.88 12.31
N PHE A 48 -15.94 -3.66 11.02
CA PHE A 48 -16.98 -2.77 10.54
C PHE A 48 -17.86 -3.49 9.53
N ASN A 49 -19.17 -3.27 9.61
CA ASN A 49 -20.13 -3.78 8.64
C ASN A 49 -20.04 -3.00 7.31
N PHE A 50 -20.84 -3.37 6.31
CA PHE A 50 -20.88 -2.67 5.02
C PHE A 50 -21.35 -1.22 5.10
N ALA A 51 -22.11 -0.84 6.15
CA ALA A 51 -22.49 0.54 6.39
C ALA A 51 -21.33 1.36 7.00
N GLY A 52 -20.22 0.72 7.38
CA GLY A 52 -19.08 1.34 8.04
C GLY A 52 -19.27 1.55 9.55
N GLU A 53 -20.28 0.90 10.13
CA GLU A 53 -20.54 0.91 11.55
C GLU A 53 -19.75 -0.22 12.24
N ALA A 54 -19.25 0.04 13.43
CA ALA A 54 -18.54 -0.96 14.21
C ALA A 54 -19.51 -2.03 14.71
N ASP A 55 -19.32 -3.28 14.28
CA ASP A 55 -20.13 -4.43 14.71
C ASP A 55 -19.35 -5.39 15.65
N HIS A 56 -18.02 -5.23 15.77
CA HIS A 56 -17.19 -5.93 16.75
C HIS A 56 -16.17 -5.00 17.41
N TRP A 57 -15.96 -5.22 18.71
CA TRP A 57 -15.06 -4.46 19.56
C TRP A 57 -14.04 -5.40 20.22
N GLY A 58 -12.86 -4.89 20.54
CA GLY A 58 -11.80 -5.67 21.19
C GLY A 58 -10.79 -4.76 21.87
N ASN A 59 -9.81 -5.38 22.55
CA ASN A 59 -8.80 -4.63 23.30
C ASN A 59 -8.10 -3.56 22.45
N LYS A 60 -7.84 -2.37 23.00
CA LYS A 60 -7.20 -1.25 22.29
C LYS A 60 -5.87 -1.57 21.61
N ALA A 61 -5.13 -2.57 22.09
CA ALA A 61 -3.91 -3.06 21.44
C ALA A 61 -4.16 -3.55 20.00
N PHE A 62 -5.38 -4.01 19.67
CA PHE A 62 -5.73 -4.42 18.30
C PHE A 62 -5.59 -3.30 17.27
N ILE A 63 -5.59 -2.02 17.68
CA ILE A 63 -5.38 -0.91 16.75
C ILE A 63 -4.01 -0.95 16.04
N LEU A 64 -3.05 -1.68 16.62
CA LEU A 64 -1.71 -1.87 16.05
C LEU A 64 -1.68 -2.96 14.97
N ILE A 65 -2.68 -3.84 14.89
CA ILE A 65 -2.63 -5.02 14.01
C ILE A 65 -2.56 -4.62 12.54
N PHE A 66 -3.35 -3.63 12.11
CA PHE A 66 -3.38 -3.15 10.74
C PHE A 66 -2.05 -2.49 10.34
N PRO A 67 -1.51 -1.50 11.08
CA PRO A 67 -0.18 -0.98 10.82
C PRO A 67 0.90 -2.05 10.68
N LEU A 68 0.90 -3.04 11.57
CA LEU A 68 1.89 -4.13 11.56
C LEU A 68 1.76 -5.01 10.31
N ILE A 69 0.55 -5.48 9.99
CA ILE A 69 0.31 -6.32 8.80
C ILE A 69 0.70 -5.57 7.53
N PHE A 70 0.26 -4.31 7.38
CA PHE A 70 0.60 -3.51 6.20
C PHE A 70 2.11 -3.30 6.11
N THR A 71 2.80 -2.96 7.20
CA THR A 71 4.26 -2.80 7.19
C THR A 71 4.97 -4.09 6.74
N ILE A 72 4.52 -5.25 7.22
CA ILE A 72 5.05 -6.56 6.81
C ILE A 72 4.82 -6.82 5.31
N ILE A 73 3.68 -6.40 4.76
CA ILE A 73 3.37 -6.57 3.32
C ILE A 73 4.18 -5.60 2.45
N LEU A 74 4.35 -4.35 2.88
CA LEU A 74 5.02 -3.30 2.08
C LEU A 74 6.53 -3.51 1.97
N LEU A 75 7.13 -4.15 2.97
CA LEU A 75 8.57 -4.37 3.03
C LEU A 75 9.09 -5.29 1.89
N PRO A 76 8.53 -6.50 1.65
CA PRO A 76 8.86 -7.32 0.48
C PRO A 76 8.66 -6.58 -0.84
N LEU A 77 7.57 -5.81 -0.98
CA LEU A 77 7.32 -5.04 -2.20
C LEU A 77 8.40 -3.99 -2.45
N HIS A 78 8.87 -3.32 -1.39
CA HIS A 78 10.00 -2.38 -1.49
C HIS A 78 11.29 -3.08 -1.95
N PHE A 79 11.60 -4.27 -1.41
CA PHE A 79 12.78 -5.01 -1.85
C PHE A 79 12.65 -5.56 -3.27
N LEU A 80 11.46 -6.01 -3.65
CA LEU A 80 11.16 -6.52 -4.99
C LEU A 80 11.37 -5.43 -6.07
N GLN A 81 11.18 -4.15 -5.72
CA GLN A 81 11.54 -3.03 -6.62
C GLN A 81 13.03 -3.04 -7.01
N ARG A 82 13.93 -3.67 -6.25
CA ARG A 82 15.37 -3.71 -6.57
C ARG A 82 15.71 -4.77 -7.60
N THR A 83 14.85 -5.77 -7.77
CA THR A 83 15.04 -6.92 -8.67
C THR A 83 13.93 -6.97 -9.72
N PRO A 84 13.82 -5.99 -10.63
CA PRO A 84 12.72 -5.91 -11.62
C PRO A 84 12.72 -7.08 -12.61
N TYR A 85 13.86 -7.74 -12.82
CA TYR A 85 13.97 -8.92 -13.67
C TYR A 85 13.21 -10.14 -13.09
N MET A 86 12.90 -10.14 -11.79
CA MET A 86 12.10 -11.19 -11.13
C MET A 86 10.58 -10.97 -11.26
N HIS A 87 10.15 -9.83 -11.81
CA HIS A 87 8.73 -9.52 -11.92
C HIS A 87 8.08 -10.30 -13.05
N ASN A 88 6.78 -10.54 -12.92
CA ASN A 88 5.95 -11.05 -14.01
C ASN A 88 5.45 -9.88 -14.84
N TYR A 89 5.80 -9.84 -16.12
CA TYR A 89 5.36 -8.81 -17.07
C TYR A 89 4.25 -9.35 -17.98
N PRO A 90 3.29 -8.49 -18.40
CA PRO A 90 2.19 -8.92 -19.29
C PRO A 90 2.64 -9.14 -20.74
N VAL A 91 3.91 -8.90 -21.05
CA VAL A 91 4.53 -9.06 -22.37
C VAL A 91 5.91 -9.68 -22.20
N LYS A 92 6.41 -10.33 -23.25
CA LYS A 92 7.77 -10.89 -23.25
C LYS A 92 8.79 -9.76 -23.08
N VAL A 93 9.66 -9.91 -22.09
CA VAL A 93 10.80 -9.01 -21.89
C VAL A 93 11.89 -9.37 -22.90
N THR A 94 12.34 -8.38 -23.67
CA THR A 94 13.47 -8.46 -24.61
C THR A 94 14.50 -7.40 -24.26
N ASP A 95 15.70 -7.47 -24.82
CA ASP A 95 16.77 -6.51 -24.53
C ASP A 95 16.36 -5.06 -24.91
N GLU A 96 15.55 -4.90 -25.95
CA GLU A 96 15.09 -3.60 -26.45
C GLU A 96 14.05 -2.92 -25.54
N ASN A 97 13.21 -3.72 -24.86
CA ASN A 97 12.12 -3.21 -24.03
C ASN A 97 12.34 -3.36 -22.52
N ALA A 98 13.33 -4.14 -22.09
CA ALA A 98 13.63 -4.42 -20.69
C ALA A 98 13.74 -3.16 -19.84
N SER A 99 14.47 -2.14 -20.32
CA SER A 99 14.64 -0.88 -19.59
C SER A 99 13.31 -0.19 -19.28
N ARG A 100 12.41 -0.09 -20.28
CA ARG A 100 11.09 0.53 -20.10
C ARG A 100 10.19 -0.29 -19.18
N LEU A 101 10.13 -1.61 -19.40
CA LEU A 101 9.32 -2.51 -18.58
C LEU A 101 9.76 -2.49 -17.12
N TYR A 102 11.07 -2.53 -16.86
CA TYR A 102 11.62 -2.51 -15.51
C TYR A 102 11.35 -1.19 -14.80
N GLN A 103 11.43 -0.04 -15.50
CA GLN A 103 11.02 1.24 -14.93
C GLN A 103 9.54 1.26 -14.57
N LEU A 104 8.67 0.74 -15.45
CA LEU A 104 7.23 0.67 -15.20
C LEU A 104 6.89 -0.29 -14.04
N GLY A 105 7.54 -1.46 -13.97
CA GLY A 105 7.35 -2.42 -12.89
C GLY A 105 7.77 -1.87 -11.53
N ARG A 106 8.94 -1.21 -11.45
CA ARG A 106 9.38 -0.51 -10.23
C ARG A 106 8.42 0.60 -9.84
N LEU A 107 7.95 1.40 -10.81
CA LEU A 107 7.03 2.49 -10.55
C LEU A 107 5.66 1.98 -10.07
N LEU A 108 5.14 0.89 -10.65
CA LEU A 108 3.91 0.25 -10.18
C LEU A 108 4.03 -0.15 -8.70
N LEU A 109 5.09 -0.87 -8.32
CA LEU A 109 5.28 -1.29 -6.93
C LEU A 109 5.45 -0.08 -5.99
N ALA A 110 6.10 0.99 -6.43
CA ALA A 110 6.26 2.20 -5.62
C ALA A 110 4.92 2.94 -5.42
N VAL A 111 4.10 3.05 -6.47
CA VAL A 111 2.74 3.63 -6.37
C VAL A 111 1.85 2.78 -5.48
N MET A 112 1.85 1.45 -5.65
CA MET A 112 1.12 0.52 -4.80
C MET A 112 1.54 0.64 -3.34
N ASN A 113 2.84 0.79 -3.06
CA ASN A 113 3.31 1.00 -1.70
C ASN A 113 2.77 2.30 -1.08
N VAL A 114 2.72 3.40 -1.84
CA VAL A 114 2.11 4.65 -1.37
C VAL A 114 0.61 4.49 -1.13
N GLU A 115 -0.13 3.90 -2.06
CA GLU A 115 -1.57 3.66 -1.92
C GLU A 115 -1.86 2.82 -0.66
N MET A 116 -1.17 1.70 -0.49
CA MET A 116 -1.36 0.81 0.66
C MET A 116 -0.93 1.47 1.97
N ALA A 117 0.10 2.33 1.99
CA ALA A 117 0.47 3.10 3.17
C ALA A 117 -0.60 4.15 3.53
N LEU A 118 -1.21 4.81 2.54
CA LEU A 118 -2.33 5.73 2.76
C LEU A 118 -3.55 4.98 3.31
N LEU A 119 -3.86 3.80 2.76
CA LEU A 119 -4.93 2.93 3.26
C LEU A 119 -4.69 2.54 4.72
N MET A 120 -3.47 2.09 5.04
CA MET A 120 -3.05 1.78 6.40
C MET A 120 -3.29 2.97 7.34
N ALA A 121 -2.81 4.16 6.97
CA ALA A 121 -2.94 5.37 7.77
C ALA A 121 -4.42 5.76 7.98
N LEU A 122 -5.23 5.69 6.93
CA LEU A 122 -6.63 6.07 6.95
C LEU A 122 -7.49 5.09 7.77
N ILE A 123 -7.28 3.77 7.63
CA ILE A 123 -7.97 2.76 8.45
C ILE A 123 -7.60 2.94 9.92
N THR A 124 -6.31 3.11 10.21
CA THR A 124 -5.82 3.33 11.57
C THR A 124 -6.43 4.58 12.19
N TRP A 125 -6.45 5.69 11.46
CA TRP A 125 -7.09 6.92 11.91
C TRP A 125 -8.58 6.75 12.12
N ALA A 126 -9.29 6.10 11.20
CA ALA A 126 -10.71 5.87 11.32
C ALA A 126 -11.06 4.98 12.52
N MET A 127 -10.26 3.96 12.84
CA MET A 127 -10.43 3.16 14.07
C MET A 127 -10.33 4.03 15.34
N VAL A 128 -9.34 4.94 15.41
CA VAL A 128 -9.19 5.89 16.53
C VAL A 128 -10.39 6.83 16.64
N GLN A 129 -10.94 7.28 15.52
CA GLN A 129 -12.07 8.21 15.54
C GLN A 129 -13.38 7.49 15.89
N SER A 130 -13.58 6.29 15.36
CA SER A 130 -14.73 5.44 15.71
C SER A 130 -14.70 5.05 17.18
N SER A 131 -13.53 4.81 17.80
CA SER A 131 -13.43 4.59 19.25
C SER A 131 -13.81 5.81 20.10
N LYS A 132 -13.87 7.00 19.49
CA LYS A 132 -14.33 8.26 20.11
C LYS A 132 -15.79 8.59 19.76
N GLY A 133 -16.50 7.68 19.10
CA GLY A 133 -17.90 7.88 18.70
C GLY A 133 -18.09 8.64 17.39
N TYR A 134 -17.04 8.82 16.58
CA TYR A 134 -17.12 9.45 15.26
C TYR A 134 -16.92 8.41 14.15
N PRO A 135 -17.98 7.73 13.67
CA PRO A 135 -17.85 6.76 12.59
C PRO A 135 -17.50 7.49 11.28
N LEU A 136 -16.34 7.17 10.71
CA LEU A 136 -15.81 7.84 9.51
C LEU A 136 -15.76 6.95 8.27
N LEU A 137 -15.76 5.62 8.45
CA LEU A 137 -15.79 4.69 7.32
C LEU A 137 -17.23 4.57 6.82
N ASN A 138 -17.40 4.56 5.50
CA ASN A 138 -18.66 4.24 4.85
C ASN A 138 -18.38 3.34 3.64
N ALA A 139 -19.43 2.73 3.10
CA ALA A 139 -19.34 1.83 1.94
C ALA A 139 -18.55 2.43 0.77
N GLY A 140 -18.73 3.72 0.48
CA GLY A 140 -18.06 4.40 -0.62
C GLY A 140 -16.54 4.46 -0.44
N ILE A 141 -16.08 4.79 0.77
CA ILE A 141 -14.66 4.80 1.13
C ILE A 141 -14.08 3.39 1.03
N MET A 142 -14.79 2.38 1.55
CA MET A 142 -14.36 0.98 1.48
C MET A 142 -14.27 0.47 0.04
N ILE A 143 -15.24 0.80 -0.81
CA ILE A 143 -15.23 0.45 -2.24
C ILE A 143 -14.07 1.14 -2.95
N ALA A 144 -13.85 2.43 -2.68
CA ALA A 144 -12.74 3.17 -3.27
C ALA A 144 -11.38 2.53 -2.94
N PHE A 145 -11.21 2.00 -1.73
CA PHE A 145 -9.99 1.28 -1.33
C PHE A 145 -9.74 -0.01 -2.10
N LEU A 146 -10.80 -0.73 -2.47
CA LEU A 146 -10.68 -1.95 -3.28
C LEU A 146 -10.43 -1.62 -4.76
N ILE A 147 -11.11 -0.59 -5.27
CA ILE A 147 -11.06 -0.25 -6.70
C ILE A 147 -9.76 0.46 -7.07
N LEU A 148 -9.24 1.36 -6.21
CA LEU A 148 -8.07 2.17 -6.54
C LEU A 148 -6.83 1.34 -6.91
N PRO A 149 -6.38 0.36 -6.10
CA PRO A 149 -5.20 -0.45 -6.43
C PRO A 149 -5.39 -1.32 -7.68
N LEU A 150 -6.63 -1.77 -7.93
CA LEU A 150 -6.99 -2.53 -9.14
C LEU A 150 -6.90 -1.65 -10.39
N VAL A 151 -7.43 -0.43 -10.33
CA VAL A 151 -7.34 0.55 -11.42
C VAL A 151 -5.89 0.92 -11.68
N THR A 152 -5.10 1.17 -10.63
CA THR A 152 -3.67 1.46 -10.75
C THR A 152 -2.94 0.30 -11.45
N THR A 153 -3.16 -0.93 -11.00
CA THR A 153 -2.57 -2.12 -11.63
C THR A 153 -2.95 -2.23 -13.11
N LEU A 154 -4.24 -2.05 -13.45
CA LEU A 154 -4.72 -2.11 -14.82
C LEU A 154 -4.09 -1.04 -15.72
N VAL A 155 -3.99 0.20 -15.24
CA VAL A 155 -3.35 1.30 -15.97
C VAL A 155 -1.89 0.98 -16.27
N PHE A 156 -1.14 0.43 -15.31
CA PHE A 156 0.25 0.05 -15.52
C PHE A 156 0.41 -1.17 -16.45
N ILE A 157 -0.49 -2.15 -16.38
CA ILE A 157 -0.53 -3.25 -17.34
C ILE A 157 -0.71 -2.73 -18.76
N ILE A 158 -1.67 -1.82 -18.98
CA ILE A 158 -1.91 -1.21 -20.29
C ILE A 158 -0.66 -0.45 -20.77
N LYS A 159 0.02 0.30 -19.89
CA LYS A 159 1.27 0.99 -20.22
C LYS A 159 2.39 0.02 -20.61
N MET A 160 2.54 -1.09 -19.89
CA MET A 160 3.54 -2.12 -20.21
C MET A 160 3.23 -2.80 -21.56
N ILE A 161 1.96 -3.11 -21.85
CA ILE A 161 1.54 -3.70 -23.13
C ILE A 161 1.83 -2.76 -24.31
N LYS A 162 1.68 -1.45 -24.12
CA LYS A 162 2.00 -0.43 -25.14
C LYS A 162 3.49 -0.14 -25.29
N SER A 163 4.33 -0.64 -24.39
CA SER A 163 5.79 -0.43 -24.38
C SER A 163 6.57 -1.62 -24.93
N LYS A 164 5.92 -2.46 -25.76
CA LYS A 164 6.53 -3.60 -26.45
C LYS A 164 7.70 -3.19 -27.32
#